data_AF-N8S1J8-F1
#
_entry.id   AF-N8S1J8-F1
#
_cell.length_a   1.000
_cell.length_b   1.000
_cell.length_c   1.000
_cell.angle_alpha   90.00
_cell.angle_beta   90.00
_cell.angle_gamma   90.00
#
_symmetry.space_group_name_H-M   'P 1'
#
loop_
_entity.id
_entity.type
_entity.pdbx_description
1 polymer ?
#
loop_
_entity_poly.entity_id
_entity_poly.type
_entity_poly.pdbx_seq_one_letter_code
_entity_poly.pdbx_strand_id
1 'polypeptide(L)'
;MLISKRRLIHAISYEGILLVIIAIALSFIFDMPMEVTGTLGVFMAVVSVFWNMIFNHYFEKVEHKYNWERTIPVRILHAIGFEGGLLIATVPMIAYMMQMTVIDAFILDIGLTLCILVYTFIFQWCYDHIEDKFFPNAKAASLH
;
A
#
# COMPACT_ATOMS: atom_id res chain seq x y z
N MET A 1 1.79 23.03 -2.25
CA MET A 1 1.33 21.86 -3.05
C MET A 1 -0.14 21.66 -2.74
N LEU A 2 -1.05 22.32 -3.47
CA LEU A 2 -2.49 22.21 -3.23
C LEU A 2 -2.95 20.84 -3.73
N ILE A 3 -3.18 19.91 -2.80
CA ILE A 3 -3.81 18.62 -3.11
C ILE A 3 -5.19 18.95 -3.70
N SER A 4 -5.40 18.62 -4.97
CA SER A 4 -6.70 18.80 -5.61
C SER A 4 -7.77 18.00 -4.84
N LYS A 5 -8.95 18.59 -4.62
CA LYS A 5 -10.06 17.96 -3.88
C LYS A 5 -10.35 16.53 -4.37
N ARG A 6 -10.19 16.29 -5.68
CA ARG A 6 -10.33 14.97 -6.32
C ARG A 6 -9.34 13.93 -5.78
N ARG A 7 -8.06 14.30 -5.68
CA ARG A 7 -6.99 13.42 -5.19
C ARG A 7 -7.17 13.10 -3.71
N LEU A 8 -7.67 14.06 -2.93
CA LEU A 8 -7.99 13.84 -1.52
C LEU A 8 -9.16 12.87 -1.35
N ILE A 9 -10.26 13.06 -2.09
CA ILE A 9 -11.41 12.14 -2.07
C ILE A 9 -10.98 10.74 -2.50
N HIS A 10 -10.21 10.62 -3.59
CA HIS A 10 -9.67 9.34 -4.04
C HIS A 10 -8.86 8.64 -2.94
N ALA A 11 -7.89 9.33 -2.34
CA ALA A 11 -7.04 8.76 -1.30
C ALA A 11 -7.83 8.34 -0.05
N ILE A 12 -8.76 9.18 0.42
CA ILE A 12 -9.58 8.88 1.60
C ILE A 12 -10.53 7.70 1.32
N SER A 13 -11.17 7.67 0.15
CA SER A 13 -12.04 6.56 -0.23
C SER A 13 -11.27 5.26 -0.39
N TYR A 14 -10.10 5.30 -1.01
CA TYR A 14 -9.21 4.14 -1.17
C TYR A 14 -8.81 3.56 0.20
N GLU A 15 -8.25 4.39 1.09
CA GLU A 15 -7.79 3.95 2.40
C GLU A 15 -8.95 3.52 3.30
N GLY A 16 -10.05 4.27 3.32
CA GLY A 16 -11.20 3.95 4.15
C GLY A 16 -11.82 2.60 3.81
N ILE A 17 -12.01 2.31 2.53
CA ILE A 17 -12.56 1.02 2.08
C ILE A 17 -11.54 -0.10 2.36
N LEU A 18 -10.25 0.13 2.11
CA LEU A 18 -9.20 -0.85 2.37
C LEU A 18 -9.14 -1.25 3.84
N LEU A 19 -9.14 -0.27 4.75
CA LEU A 19 -9.12 -0.52 6.20
C LEU A 19 -10.33 -1.33 6.65
N VAL A 20 -11.52 -1.04 6.14
CA VAL A 20 -12.74 -1.79 6.45
C VAL A 20 -12.63 -3.23 5.96
N ILE A 21 -12.16 -3.45 4.72
CA ILE A 21 -11.98 -4.79 4.16
C ILE A 21 -10.97 -5.59 4.97
N ILE A 22 -9.81 -5.01 5.29
CA ILE A 22 -8.76 -5.68 6.07
C ILE A 22 -9.27 -6.01 7.48
N ALA A 23 -9.92 -5.07 8.15
CA ALA A 23 -10.44 -5.28 9.51
C ALA A 23 -11.45 -6.45 9.55
N ILE A 24 -12.39 -6.49 8.60
CA ILE A 24 -13.38 -7.56 8.48
C ILE A 24 -12.72 -8.89 8.12
N ALA A 25 -11.86 -8.91 7.10
CA ALA A 25 -11.19 -10.12 6.63
C ALA A 25 -10.36 -10.76 7.75
N LEU A 26 -9.53 -9.97 8.44
CA LEU A 26 -8.72 -10.47 9.55
C LEU A 26 -9.57 -10.91 10.74
N SER A 27 -10.60 -10.15 11.09
CA SER A 27 -11.48 -10.48 12.21
C SER A 27 -12.21 -11.80 11.96
N PHE A 28 -12.68 -12.01 10.73
CA PHE A 28 -13.38 -13.23 10.32
C PHE A 28 -12.46 -14.45 10.17
N ILE A 29 -11.24 -14.28 9.64
CA ILE A 29 -10.31 -15.39 9.42
C ILE A 29 -9.67 -15.88 10.73
N PHE A 30 -9.38 -14.95 11.64
CA PHE A 30 -8.63 -15.25 12.88
C PHE A 30 -9.48 -15.17 14.16
N ASP A 31 -10.81 -15.04 14.04
CA ASP A 31 -11.75 -14.89 15.17
C ASP A 31 -11.33 -13.81 16.18
N MET A 32 -10.72 -12.74 15.67
CA MET A 32 -10.15 -11.64 16.47
C MET A 32 -11.12 -10.46 16.57
N PRO A 33 -11.12 -9.70 17.68
CA PRO A 33 -11.93 -8.49 17.78
C PRO A 33 -11.59 -7.49 16.67
N MET A 34 -12.60 -6.91 16.03
CA MET A 34 -12.42 -5.90 14.97
C MET A 34 -11.60 -4.69 15.43
N GLU A 35 -11.61 -4.38 16.73
CA GLU A 35 -10.77 -3.33 17.30
C GLU A 35 -9.28 -3.63 17.13
N VAL A 36 -8.86 -4.88 17.36
CA VAL A 36 -7.46 -5.30 17.24
C VAL A 36 -7.04 -5.31 15.77
N THR A 37 -7.86 -5.90 14.89
CA THR A 37 -7.54 -6.00 13.46
C THR A 37 -7.60 -4.66 12.73
N GLY A 38 -8.55 -3.80 13.10
CA GLY A 38 -8.64 -2.43 12.61
C GLY A 38 -7.45 -1.58 13.07
N THR A 39 -7.07 -1.69 14.34
CA THR A 39 -5.89 -1.01 14.89
C THR A 39 -4.61 -1.48 14.19
N LEU A 40 -4.46 -2.79 13.97
CA LEU A 40 -3.34 -3.35 13.20
C LEU A 40 -3.28 -2.77 11.79
N GLY A 41 -4.40 -2.72 11.07
CA GLY A 41 -4.47 -2.14 9.73
C GLY A 41 -4.03 -0.67 9.70
N VAL A 42 -4.45 0.13 10.68
CA VAL A 42 -4.02 1.53 10.81
C VAL A 42 -2.51 1.64 11.08
N PHE A 43 -1.97 0.84 12.01
CA PHE A 43 -0.53 0.83 12.27
C PHE A 43 0.28 0.40 11.05
N MET A 44 -0.17 -0.63 10.33
CA MET A 44 0.45 -1.08 9.08
C MET A 44 0.45 0.02 8.02
N ALA A 45 -0.67 0.73 7.85
CA ALA A 45 -0.75 1.86 6.91
C ALA A 45 0.24 2.97 7.27
N VAL A 46 0.32 3.34 8.55
CA VAL A 46 1.26 4.37 9.04
C VAL A 46 2.71 3.94 8.83
N VAL A 47 3.06 2.72 9.22
CA VAL A 47 4.41 2.17 9.04
C VAL A 47 4.76 2.09 7.55
N SER A 48 3.84 1.66 6.70
CA SER A 48 4.02 1.58 5.25
C SER A 48 4.31 2.95 4.64
N VAL A 49 3.50 3.97 4.96
CA VAL A 49 3.74 5.34 4.46
C VAL A 49 5.08 5.89 4.94
N PHE A 50 5.41 5.69 6.20
CA PHE A 50 6.67 6.16 6.78
C PHE A 50 7.88 5.45 6.16
N TRP A 51 7.81 4.12 6.02
CA TRP A 51 8.84 3.31 5.39
C TRP A 51 9.02 3.68 3.92
N ASN A 52 7.94 3.88 3.17
CA ASN A 52 7.97 4.35 1.78
C ASN A 52 8.70 5.68 1.63
N MET A 53 8.44 6.65 2.51
CA MET A 53 9.17 7.93 2.48
C MET A 53 10.66 7.75 2.76
N ILE A 54 11.01 6.95 3.78
CA ILE A 54 12.40 6.67 4.14
C ILE A 54 13.13 5.96 3.00
N PHE A 55 12.58 4.83 2.53
CA PHE A 55 13.21 3.99 1.53
C PHE A 55 13.42 4.75 0.22
N ASN A 56 12.38 5.43 -0.28
CA ASN A 56 12.49 6.21 -1.52
C ASN A 56 13.55 7.30 -1.40
N HIS A 57 13.61 8.03 -0.28
CA HIS A 57 14.63 9.06 -0.07
C HIS A 57 16.06 8.51 -0.04
N TYR A 58 16.28 7.36 0.60
CA TYR A 58 17.60 6.72 0.61
C TYR A 58 17.96 6.17 -0.77
N PHE A 59 17.01 5.55 -1.47
CA PHE A 59 17.23 4.97 -2.78
C PHE A 59 17.54 6.04 -3.83
N GLU A 60 16.78 7.14 -3.85
CA GLU A 60 17.04 8.28 -4.73
C GLU A 60 18.44 8.87 -4.51
N LYS A 61 18.88 8.99 -3.25
CA LYS A 61 20.26 9.43 -2.95
C LYS A 61 21.31 8.48 -3.49
N VAL A 62 21.07 7.17 -3.42
CA VAL A 62 21.97 6.15 -3.97
C VAL A 62 21.97 6.23 -5.50
N GLU A 63 20.81 6.32 -6.14
CA GLU A 63 20.71 6.48 -7.60
C GLU A 63 21.45 7.71 -8.09
N HIS A 64 21.27 8.86 -7.43
CA HIS A 64 21.96 10.10 -7.77
C HIS A 64 23.47 10.02 -7.53
N LYS A 65 23.92 9.31 -6.48
CA LYS A 65 25.35 9.16 -6.17
C LYS A 65 26.07 8.24 -7.17
N TYR A 66 25.41 7.18 -7.63
CA TYR A 66 25.99 6.18 -8.53
C TYR A 66 25.57 6.35 -10.00
N ASN A 67 24.78 7.38 -10.31
CA ASN A 67 24.25 7.69 -11.64
C ASN A 67 23.58 6.47 -12.30
N TRP A 68 22.81 5.72 -11.51
CA TRP A 68 22.17 4.49 -11.98
C TRP A 68 21.11 4.79 -13.04
N GLU A 69 21.26 4.18 -14.21
CA GLU A 69 20.15 4.10 -15.16
C GLU A 69 19.10 3.14 -14.60
N ARG A 70 17.81 3.53 -14.62
CA ARG A 70 16.67 2.74 -14.13
C ARG A 70 16.33 1.54 -15.04
N THR A 71 17.33 0.69 -15.24
CA THR A 71 17.26 -0.60 -15.92
C THR A 71 16.42 -1.60 -15.11
N ILE A 72 15.93 -2.66 -15.77
CA ILE A 72 15.09 -3.69 -15.14
C ILE A 72 15.72 -4.26 -13.85
N PRO A 73 17.04 -4.58 -13.80
CA PRO A 73 17.67 -5.10 -12.58
C PRO A 73 17.59 -4.13 -11.40
N VAL A 74 17.76 -2.82 -11.63
CA VAL A 74 17.68 -1.79 -10.58
C VAL A 74 16.25 -1.70 -10.02
N ARG A 75 15.24 -1.87 -10.87
CA ARG A 75 13.82 -1.89 -10.44
C ARG A 75 13.49 -3.11 -9.60
N ILE A 76 14.02 -4.28 -9.97
CA ILE A 76 13.85 -5.51 -9.18
C ILE A 76 14.54 -5.36 -7.82
N LEU A 77 15.78 -4.85 -7.80
CA LEU A 77 16.51 -4.58 -6.56
C LEU A 77 15.75 -3.61 -5.66
N HIS A 78 15.18 -2.55 -6.23
CA HIS A 78 14.34 -1.60 -5.52
C HIS A 78 13.12 -2.28 -4.90
N ALA A 79 12.36 -3.03 -5.70
CA ALA A 79 11.14 -3.69 -5.24
C ALA A 79 11.42 -4.71 -4.13
N ILE A 80 12.46 -5.54 -4.30
CA ILE A 80 12.86 -6.53 -3.29
C ILE A 80 13.38 -5.84 -2.02
N GLY A 81 14.16 -4.77 -2.15
CA GLY A 81 14.66 -4.01 -1.00
C GLY A 81 13.54 -3.30 -0.25
N PHE A 82 12.57 -2.73 -0.97
CA PHE A 82 11.42 -2.06 -0.40
C PHE A 82 10.55 -3.05 0.37
N GLU A 83 10.09 -4.10 -0.31
CA GLU A 83 9.20 -5.11 0.26
C GLU A 83 9.90 -5.88 1.38
N GLY A 84 11.14 -6.31 1.17
CA GLY A 84 11.91 -7.01 2.18
C GLY A 84 12.17 -6.18 3.43
N GLY A 85 12.47 -4.89 3.28
CA GLY A 85 12.62 -3.97 4.40
C GLY A 85 11.31 -3.72 5.14
N LEU A 86 10.20 -3.62 4.40
CA LEU A 86 8.87 -3.45 4.98
C LEU A 86 8.48 -4.69 5.80
N LEU A 87 8.67 -5.89 5.25
CA LEU A 87 8.41 -7.18 5.92
C LEU A 87 9.16 -7.30 7.25
N ILE A 88 10.40 -6.83 7.34
CA ILE A 88 11.18 -6.85 8.59
C ILE A 88 10.52 -5.97 9.67
N ALA A 89 9.83 -4.90 9.29
CA ALA A 89 9.13 -4.02 10.21
C ALA A 89 7.70 -4.51 10.53
N THR A 90 6.96 -5.00 9.54
CA THR A 90 5.54 -5.39 9.66
C THR A 90 5.35 -6.76 10.29
N VAL A 91 6.18 -7.76 9.95
CA VAL A 91 6.02 -9.14 10.46
C VAL A 91 6.10 -9.23 12.00
N PRO A 92 7.08 -8.63 12.69
CA PRO A 92 7.12 -8.66 14.15
C PRO A 92 5.92 -7.98 14.79
N MET A 93 5.42 -6.91 14.16
CA MET A 93 4.24 -6.17 14.62
C MET A 93 2.98 -7.03 14.49
N ILE A 94 2.77 -7.69 13.34
CA ILE A 94 1.66 -8.62 13.12
C ILE A 94 1.75 -9.77 14.11
N ALA A 95 2.91 -10.41 14.25
CA ALA A 95 3.12 -11.52 15.18
C ALA A 95 2.77 -11.13 16.63
N TYR A 96 3.20 -9.95 17.06
CA TYR A 96 2.92 -9.43 18.40
C TYR A 96 1.44 -9.10 18.60
N MET A 97 0.82 -8.35 17.69
CA MET A 97 -0.57 -7.90 17.84
C MET A 97 -1.58 -9.05 17.68
N MET A 98 -1.28 -9.99 16.78
CA MET A 98 -2.14 -11.13 16.51
C MET A 98 -1.81 -12.37 17.33
N GLN A 99 -0.79 -12.30 18.20
CA GLN A 99 -0.33 -13.42 19.05
C GLN A 99 -0.05 -14.70 18.24
N MET A 100 0.53 -14.56 17.05
CA MET A 100 0.83 -15.65 16.12
C MET A 100 2.33 -15.86 15.96
N THR A 101 2.73 -17.00 15.38
CA THR A 101 4.15 -17.26 15.13
C THR A 101 4.69 -16.32 14.05
N VAL A 102 6.02 -16.11 14.04
CA VAL A 102 6.69 -15.27 13.03
C VAL A 102 6.43 -15.78 11.60
N ILE A 103 6.32 -17.10 11.43
CA ILE A 103 6.05 -17.72 10.13
C ILE A 103 4.62 -17.45 9.70
N ASP A 104 3.64 -17.61 10.59
CA ASP A 104 2.24 -17.31 10.29
C ASP A 104 2.04 -15.83 9.97
N ALA A 105 2.70 -14.94 10.73
CA ALA A 105 2.69 -13.52 10.48
C ALA A 105 3.30 -13.17 9.12
N PHE A 106 4.40 -13.83 8.72
CA PHE A 106 5.01 -13.65 7.41
C PHE A 106 4.08 -14.10 6.27
N ILE A 107 3.43 -15.25 6.41
CA ILE A 107 2.45 -15.74 5.43
C ILE A 107 1.26 -14.78 5.35
N LEU A 108 0.77 -14.30 6.49
CA LEU A 108 -0.31 -13.34 6.56
C LEU A 108 0.06 -12.03 5.87
N ASP A 109 1.26 -11.51 6.11
CA ASP A 109 1.72 -10.25 5.52
C ASP A 109 1.81 -10.35 3.99
N ILE A 110 2.37 -11.44 3.46
CA ILE A 110 2.38 -11.71 2.01
C ILE A 110 0.94 -11.82 1.47
N GLY A 111 0.06 -12.54 2.17
CA GLY A 111 -1.34 -12.65 1.80
C GLY A 111 -2.05 -11.30 1.75
N LEU A 112 -1.80 -10.43 2.74
CA LEU A 112 -2.31 -9.07 2.80
C LEU A 112 -1.76 -8.23 1.66
N THR A 113 -0.45 -8.24 1.40
CA THR A 113 0.16 -7.51 0.27
C THR A 113 -0.48 -7.93 -1.06
N LEU A 114 -0.64 -9.22 -1.31
CA LEU A 114 -1.29 -9.72 -2.53
C LEU A 114 -2.75 -9.28 -2.63
N CYS A 115 -3.51 -9.37 -1.54
CA CYS A 115 -4.89 -8.89 -1.49
C CYS A 115 -4.99 -7.38 -1.74
N ILE A 116 -4.09 -6.59 -1.15
CA ILE A 116 -3.99 -5.13 -1.36
C ILE A 116 -3.67 -4.84 -2.82
N LEU A 117 -2.74 -5.57 -3.46
CA LEU A 117 -2.42 -5.39 -4.88
C LEU A 117 -3.64 -5.62 -5.77
N VAL A 118 -4.38 -6.71 -5.56
CA VAL A 118 -5.61 -7.00 -6.31
C VAL A 118 -6.67 -5.93 -6.05
N TYR A 119 -6.88 -5.55 -4.80
CA TYR A 119 -7.80 -4.46 -4.43
C TYR A 119 -7.42 -3.14 -5.11
N THR A 120 -6.14 -2.78 -5.10
CA THR A 120 -5.62 -1.55 -5.70
C THR A 120 -5.93 -1.50 -7.18
N PHE A 121 -5.69 -2.60 -7.89
CA PHE A 121 -6.00 -2.72 -9.31
C PHE A 121 -7.51 -2.54 -9.59
N ILE A 122 -8.37 -3.23 -8.82
CA ILE A 122 -9.83 -3.12 -8.98
C ILE A 122 -10.31 -1.70 -8.67
N PHE A 123 -9.82 -1.10 -7.59
CA PHE A 123 -10.20 0.26 -7.19
C PHE A 123 -9.79 1.28 -8.25
N GLN A 124 -8.56 1.20 -8.76
CA GLN A 124 -8.07 2.07 -9.83
C GLN A 124 -8.92 1.92 -11.08
N TRP A 125 -9.20 0.70 -11.52
CA TRP A 125 -10.05 0.45 -12.69
C TRP A 125 -11.47 1.02 -12.53
N CYS A 126 -12.09 0.83 -11.36
CA CYS A 126 -13.40 1.40 -11.05
C CYS A 126 -13.37 2.93 -11.01
N TYR A 127 -12.35 3.52 -10.38
CA TYR A 127 -12.22 4.97 -10.26
C TYR A 127 -12.02 5.62 -11.62
N ASP A 128 -11.15 5.05 -12.46
CA ASP A 128 -10.89 5.52 -13.82
C ASP A 128 -12.18 5.48 -14.66
N HIS A 129 -12.99 4.42 -14.53
CA HIS A 129 -14.27 4.31 -15.23
C HIS A 129 -15.29 5.36 -14.78
N ILE A 130 -15.34 5.65 -13.47
CA ILE A 130 -16.20 6.70 -12.91
C ILE A 130 -15.71 8.07 -13.39
N GLU A 131 -14.40 8.32 -13.38
CA GLU A 131 -13.82 9.58 -13.84
C GLU A 131 -14.09 9.82 -15.33
N ASP A 132 -13.90 8.81 -16.18
CA ASP A 132 -14.20 8.87 -17.61
C ASP A 132 -15.69 9.16 -17.87
N LYS A 133 -16.60 8.62 -17.05
CA LYS A 133 -18.05 8.80 -17.19
C LYS A 133 -18.55 10.17 -16.72
N PHE A 134 -17.98 10.72 -15.64
CA PHE A 134 -18.41 11.99 -15.07
C PHE A 134 -17.60 13.21 -15.57
N PHE A 135 -16.38 13.00 -16.08
CA PHE A 135 -15.49 14.05 -16.57
C PHE A 135 -14.85 13.70 -17.94
N PRO A 136 -15.66 13.44 -18.98
CA PRO A 136 -15.15 13.04 -20.30
C PRO A 136 -14.23 14.08 -20.96
N ASN A 137 -14.35 15.36 -20.57
CA ASN A 137 -13.57 16.47 -21.14
C ASN A 137 -12.14 16.62 -20.57
N ALA A 138 -11.73 15.86 -19.55
CA ALA A 138 -10.37 15.96 -18.99
C ALA A 138 -9.31 15.26 -19.87
N LYS A 139 -9.66 14.15 -20.55
CA LYS A 139 -8.78 13.45 -21.51
C LYS A 139 -8.58 14.24 -22.81
N ALA A 140 -9.57 15.01 -23.26
CA ALA A 140 -9.49 15.80 -24.49
C ALA A 140 -8.52 16.98 -24.39
N ALA A 141 -8.28 17.51 -23.18
CA ALA A 141 -7.39 18.65 -22.95
C ALA A 141 -5.90 18.26 -22.79
N SER A 142 -5.59 16.98 -22.57
CA SER A 142 -4.20 16.48 -22.50
C SER A 142 -3.66 15.95 -23.82
N LEU A 143 -4.51 15.89 -24.86
CA LEU A 143 -4.18 15.45 -26.22
C LEU A 143 -4.01 16.61 -27.20
N HIS A 144 -4.06 17.85 -26.72
CA HIS A 144 -3.84 19.08 -27.49
C HIS A 144 -2.68 19.90 -26.92
#